data_AF-A0A7Y8IVR9-F1
#
_entry.id   AF-A0A7Y8IVR9-F1
#
_cell.length_a   1.000
_cell.length_b   1.000
_cell.length_c   1.000
_cell.angle_alpha   90.00
_cell.angle_beta   90.00
_cell.angle_gamma   90.00
#
_symmetry.space_group_name_H-M   'P 1'
#
loop_
_entity.id
_entity.type
_entity.pdbx_description
1 polymer ?
#
loop_
_entity_poly.entity_id
_entity_poly.type
_entity_poly.pdbx_seq_one_letter_code
_entity_poly.pdbx_strand_id
1 'polypeptide(L)'
;MIVLGKIPETKLFVTIVIEDGKVTQIEPYQKGKAYDFGGTNLYLSSGFFDPQVNGFAGVDFNSPYLTHEGFHRAVRLLASTGVTHFLATLITSSHERMVQQLKKLAKAISNDPFSKKMCLGIHLEGPYISPEEGPRGVHSHEFVRLPEWEELEKFQESCEGRIKCITLAPELKGAIPFIEKAVAQGIVVGIGHSHAPENMIEEAVQAGARLCSHLGNAPSGISPPYQNLIQKQLTMTQLMASLIADGVHLPAPLLKKYIWRKGIDRILLTTDSMAGAEAPPGRYTLGELDVEVGLDRTARLAGSARLAGSTLTMDRAITNVIRFAGVDLASAIHMATKNPQTLFPGSVSQILPDESADLVLFEYHNELIVKATWLEGEKIF
;
A
#
# COMPACT_ATOMS: atom_id res chain seq x y z
N MET A 1 5.51 22.30 -19.34
CA MET A 1 4.15 21.71 -19.40
C MET A 1 3.25 22.46 -18.42
N ILE A 2 2.00 22.72 -18.77
CA ILE A 2 1.04 23.47 -17.95
C ILE A 2 -0.23 22.62 -17.73
N VAL A 3 -0.53 22.31 -16.47
CA VAL A 3 -1.65 21.44 -16.08
C VAL A 3 -2.69 22.24 -15.30
N LEU A 4 -3.95 22.19 -15.73
CA LEU A 4 -5.10 22.78 -15.03
C LEU A 4 -5.88 21.73 -14.23
N GLY A 5 -6.23 22.05 -12.99
CA GLY A 5 -7.23 21.25 -12.28
C GLY A 5 -7.71 21.87 -10.98
N LYS A 6 -8.71 21.22 -10.38
CA LYS A 6 -9.31 21.62 -9.12
C LYS A 6 -8.64 20.91 -7.96
N ILE A 7 -8.13 21.66 -6.98
CA ILE A 7 -7.54 21.08 -5.77
C ILE A 7 -8.65 20.51 -4.88
N PRO A 8 -8.61 19.22 -4.47
CA PRO A 8 -9.64 18.60 -3.66
C PRO A 8 -9.96 19.34 -2.36
N GLU A 9 -8.95 19.87 -1.67
CA GLU A 9 -9.04 20.50 -0.35
C GLU A 9 -9.70 21.87 -0.44
N THR A 10 -9.20 22.73 -1.33
CA THR A 10 -9.63 24.14 -1.42
C THR A 10 -10.78 24.37 -2.38
N LYS A 11 -11.04 23.39 -3.27
CA LYS A 11 -11.96 23.50 -4.41
C LYS A 11 -11.60 24.63 -5.40
N LEU A 12 -10.40 25.21 -5.29
CA LEU A 12 -9.91 26.23 -6.20
C LEU A 12 -9.33 25.57 -7.45
N PHE A 13 -9.54 26.22 -8.60
CA PHE A 13 -8.88 25.86 -9.84
C PHE A 13 -7.49 26.52 -9.88
N VAL A 14 -6.48 25.68 -10.08
CA VAL A 14 -5.08 26.12 -10.17
C VAL A 14 -4.47 25.64 -11.46
N THR A 15 -3.45 26.37 -11.89
CA THR A 15 -2.55 26.02 -12.97
C THR A 15 -1.21 25.67 -12.36
N ILE A 16 -0.69 24.48 -12.68
CA ILE A 16 0.65 24.05 -12.30
C ILE A 16 1.54 24.15 -13.53
N VAL A 17 2.63 24.90 -13.43
CA VAL A 17 3.70 24.95 -14.44
C VAL A 17 4.78 23.96 -14.03
N ILE A 18 5.16 23.10 -14.98
CA ILE A 18 6.11 22.01 -14.77
C ILE A 18 7.24 22.15 -15.78
N GLU A 19 8.47 22.23 -15.26
CA GLU A 19 9.72 22.33 -16.03
C GLU A 19 10.75 21.41 -15.38
N ASP A 20 11.54 20.70 -16.20
CA ASP A 20 12.58 19.76 -15.76
C ASP A 20 12.13 18.80 -14.64
N GLY A 21 10.90 18.32 -14.77
CA GLY A 21 10.29 17.35 -13.86
C GLY A 21 9.80 17.88 -12.52
N LYS A 22 9.82 19.20 -12.33
CA LYS A 22 9.43 19.86 -11.09
C LYS A 22 8.29 20.84 -11.29
N VAL A 23 7.53 21.08 -10.22
CA VAL A 23 6.58 22.18 -10.16
C VAL A 23 7.38 23.49 -10.01
N THR A 24 7.26 24.42 -10.94
CA THR A 24 7.95 25.73 -10.86
C THR A 24 7.02 26.84 -10.40
N GLN A 25 5.73 26.76 -10.76
CA GLN A 25 4.73 27.76 -10.40
C GLN A 25 3.37 27.13 -10.15
N ILE A 26 2.63 27.71 -9.20
CA ILE A 26 1.22 27.40 -8.94
C ILE A 26 0.46 28.72 -9.02
N GLU A 27 -0.41 28.86 -10.01
CA GLU A 27 -1.15 30.08 -10.29
C GLU A 27 -2.66 29.85 -10.19
N PRO A 28 -3.47 30.86 -9.82
CA PRO A 28 -4.92 30.80 -9.99
C PRO A 28 -5.31 30.54 -11.45
N TYR A 29 -6.40 29.81 -11.67
CA TYR A 29 -6.98 29.63 -13.01
C TYR A 29 -7.29 30.98 -13.70
N GLN A 30 -6.90 31.09 -14.97
CA GLN A 30 -7.15 32.25 -15.80
C GLN A 30 -7.92 31.85 -17.06
N LYS A 31 -9.13 32.39 -17.22
CA LYS A 31 -9.96 32.12 -18.39
C LYS A 31 -9.27 32.59 -19.66
N GLY A 32 -9.16 31.70 -20.66
CA GLY A 32 -8.57 32.00 -21.97
C GLY A 32 -7.07 31.73 -22.08
N LYS A 33 -6.38 31.31 -21.00
CA LYS A 33 -5.02 30.77 -21.07
C LYS A 33 -5.06 29.37 -21.69
N ALA A 34 -4.06 29.04 -22.50
CA ALA A 34 -3.88 27.69 -23.05
C ALA A 34 -3.25 26.76 -22.00
N TYR A 35 -3.70 25.52 -21.96
CA TYR A 35 -3.24 24.48 -21.04
C TYR A 35 -2.91 23.21 -21.84
N ASP A 36 -1.82 22.52 -21.49
CA ASP A 36 -1.42 21.29 -22.18
C ASP A 36 -2.34 20.12 -21.77
N PHE A 37 -2.70 20.07 -20.50
CA PHE A 37 -3.59 19.07 -19.91
C PHE A 37 -4.52 19.71 -18.88
N GLY A 38 -5.65 19.07 -18.60
CA GLY A 38 -6.57 19.54 -17.57
C GLY A 38 -7.91 20.03 -18.07
N GLY A 39 -8.70 20.55 -17.13
CA GLY A 39 -10.03 21.08 -17.40
C GLY A 39 -10.75 21.49 -16.11
N THR A 40 -11.79 22.32 -16.24
CA THR A 40 -12.59 22.76 -15.09
C THR A 40 -13.53 21.68 -14.54
N ASN A 41 -13.61 20.53 -15.21
CA ASN A 41 -14.29 19.31 -14.74
C ASN A 41 -13.35 18.30 -14.08
N LEU A 42 -12.04 18.60 -13.98
CA LEU A 42 -11.04 17.68 -13.44
C LEU A 42 -10.45 18.17 -12.12
N TYR A 43 -10.13 17.22 -11.26
CA TYR A 43 -9.37 17.41 -10.03
C TYR A 43 -7.90 17.12 -10.26
N LEU A 44 -7.05 17.78 -9.48
CA LEU A 44 -5.60 17.63 -9.50
C LEU A 44 -5.09 17.40 -8.09
N SER A 45 -4.35 16.30 -7.88
CA SER A 45 -3.74 15.94 -6.60
C SER A 45 -2.30 15.48 -6.80
N SER A 46 -1.56 15.35 -5.70
CA SER A 46 -0.33 14.58 -5.69
C SER A 46 -0.58 13.13 -6.12
N GLY A 47 0.48 12.48 -6.59
CA GLY A 47 0.56 11.04 -6.83
C GLY A 47 0.15 10.19 -5.63
N PHE A 48 -0.53 9.08 -5.87
CA PHE A 48 -0.94 8.17 -4.81
C PHE A 48 0.20 7.22 -4.42
N PHE A 49 0.23 6.85 -3.15
CA PHE A 49 1.16 5.87 -2.60
C PHE A 49 0.43 4.61 -2.12
N ASP A 50 0.94 3.43 -2.51
CA ASP A 50 0.46 2.14 -2.02
C ASP A 50 1.55 1.35 -1.27
N PRO A 51 1.45 1.16 0.05
CA PRO A 51 2.47 0.46 0.83
C PRO A 51 2.42 -1.07 0.72
N GLN A 52 1.42 -1.65 0.04
CA GLN A 52 1.29 -3.10 -0.05
C GLN A 52 0.74 -3.56 -1.40
N VAL A 53 1.64 -3.97 -2.30
CA VAL A 53 1.31 -4.53 -3.62
C VAL A 53 2.05 -5.86 -3.80
N ASN A 54 1.34 -6.98 -3.79
CA ASN A 54 1.88 -8.32 -4.02
C ASN A 54 1.99 -8.67 -5.51
N GLY A 55 1.20 -8.00 -6.35
CA GLY A 55 1.16 -8.21 -7.78
C GLY A 55 0.08 -7.38 -8.45
N PHE A 56 0.14 -7.26 -9.78
CA PHE A 56 -0.80 -6.45 -10.55
C PHE A 56 -0.85 -6.90 -12.01
N ALA A 57 -2.01 -6.77 -12.67
CA ALA A 57 -2.22 -7.02 -14.09
C ALA A 57 -1.66 -8.36 -14.62
N GLY A 58 -1.97 -9.44 -13.90
CA GLY A 58 -1.57 -10.81 -14.19
C GLY A 58 -0.15 -11.16 -13.77
N VAL A 59 0.57 -10.27 -13.07
CA VAL A 59 1.95 -10.48 -12.63
C VAL A 59 1.99 -10.59 -11.11
N ASP A 60 2.54 -11.70 -10.62
CA ASP A 60 2.76 -11.96 -9.20
C ASP A 60 4.23 -11.66 -8.85
N PHE A 61 4.46 -10.73 -7.92
CA PHE A 61 5.81 -10.34 -7.49
C PHE A 61 6.49 -11.39 -6.61
N ASN A 62 5.71 -12.33 -6.07
CA ASN A 62 6.20 -13.46 -5.29
C ASN A 62 6.50 -14.68 -6.15
N SER A 63 6.13 -14.65 -7.44
CA SER A 63 6.34 -15.78 -8.34
C SER A 63 7.83 -16.05 -8.57
N PRO A 64 8.28 -17.32 -8.50
CA PRO A 64 9.64 -17.68 -8.89
C PRO A 64 9.89 -17.42 -10.40
N TYR A 65 8.84 -17.21 -11.19
CA TYR A 65 8.90 -16.92 -12.61
C TYR A 65 8.77 -15.43 -12.95
N LEU A 66 8.82 -14.53 -11.96
CA LEU A 66 8.81 -13.08 -12.20
C LEU A 66 9.94 -12.68 -13.16
N THR A 67 9.57 -12.02 -14.25
CA THR A 67 10.50 -11.46 -15.24
C THR A 67 10.59 -9.94 -15.11
N HIS A 68 11.70 -9.35 -15.56
CA HIS A 68 11.84 -7.89 -15.59
C HIS A 68 10.75 -7.21 -16.44
N GLU A 69 10.41 -7.80 -17.59
CA GLU A 69 9.35 -7.28 -18.46
C GLU A 69 7.97 -7.37 -17.80
N GLY A 70 7.68 -8.48 -17.13
CA GLY A 70 6.44 -8.66 -16.37
C GLY A 70 6.33 -7.60 -15.27
N PHE A 71 7.41 -7.40 -14.49
CA PHE A 71 7.44 -6.37 -13.45
C PHE A 71 7.24 -4.97 -14.03
N HIS A 72 7.99 -4.59 -15.07
CA HIS A 72 7.83 -3.30 -15.75
C HIS A 72 6.40 -3.06 -16.24
N ARG A 73 5.78 -4.06 -16.88
CA ARG A 73 4.39 -3.97 -17.36
C ARG A 73 3.41 -3.75 -16.21
N ALA A 74 3.57 -4.49 -15.11
CA ALA A 74 2.72 -4.34 -13.93
C ALA A 74 2.85 -2.92 -13.33
N VAL A 75 4.08 -2.41 -13.21
CA VAL A 75 4.34 -1.06 -12.70
C VAL A 75 3.79 0.02 -13.62
N ARG A 76 3.92 -0.13 -14.94
CA ARG A 76 3.29 0.77 -15.93
C ARG A 76 1.78 0.81 -15.79
N LEU A 77 1.14 -0.34 -15.57
CA LEU A 77 -0.32 -0.41 -15.41
C LEU A 77 -0.78 0.11 -14.04
N LEU A 78 0.01 0.01 -12.98
CA LEU A 78 -0.29 0.65 -11.69
C LEU A 78 -0.46 2.17 -11.83
N ALA A 79 0.28 2.82 -12.72
CA ALA A 79 0.12 4.25 -12.99
C ALA A 79 -1.28 4.63 -13.46
N SER A 80 -2.01 3.71 -14.13
CA SER A 80 -3.40 3.94 -14.54
C SER A 80 -4.38 4.11 -13.38
N THR A 81 -3.98 3.72 -12.18
CA THR A 81 -4.77 3.87 -10.95
C THR A 81 -4.35 5.08 -10.13
N GLY A 82 -3.51 5.97 -10.69
CA GLY A 82 -3.00 7.18 -10.04
C GLY A 82 -1.85 6.94 -9.07
N VAL A 83 -1.35 5.70 -8.98
CA VAL A 83 -0.20 5.37 -8.14
C VAL A 83 1.07 5.90 -8.81
N THR A 84 1.83 6.73 -8.11
CA THR A 84 3.17 7.16 -8.53
C THR A 84 4.26 6.45 -7.75
N HIS A 85 3.94 6.00 -6.53
CA HIS A 85 4.88 5.29 -5.68
C HIS A 85 4.23 4.09 -4.99
N PHE A 86 4.99 3.01 -4.78
CA PHE A 86 4.51 1.85 -4.04
C PHE A 86 5.63 1.06 -3.37
N LEU A 87 5.27 0.09 -2.54
CA LEU A 87 6.17 -0.95 -2.05
C LEU A 87 5.77 -2.32 -2.63
N ALA A 88 6.73 -2.97 -3.29
CA ALA A 88 6.56 -4.37 -3.70
C ALA A 88 6.51 -5.26 -2.45
N THR A 89 5.49 -6.09 -2.32
CA THR A 89 5.27 -6.90 -1.11
C THR A 89 5.68 -8.34 -1.33
N LEU A 90 6.52 -8.85 -0.44
CA LEU A 90 6.86 -10.27 -0.37
C LEU A 90 6.16 -10.92 0.82
N ILE A 91 5.47 -12.01 0.56
CA ILE A 91 4.80 -12.80 1.58
C ILE A 91 5.74 -13.88 2.16
N THR A 92 5.26 -14.51 3.23
CA THR A 92 5.99 -15.57 3.96
C THR A 92 6.34 -16.75 3.06
N SER A 93 7.63 -17.09 3.00
CA SER A 93 8.19 -18.21 2.26
C SER A 93 9.47 -18.74 2.96
N SER A 94 10.04 -19.84 2.46
CA SER A 94 11.35 -20.33 2.93
C SER A 94 12.43 -19.25 2.82
N HIS A 95 13.47 -19.34 3.67
CA HIS A 95 14.59 -18.41 3.67
C HIS A 95 15.22 -18.26 2.27
N GLU A 96 15.51 -19.38 1.62
CA GLU A 96 16.18 -19.43 0.32
C GLU A 96 15.34 -18.74 -0.76
N ARG A 97 14.02 -18.95 -0.74
CA ARG A 97 13.09 -18.33 -1.69
C ARG A 97 12.94 -16.84 -1.45
N MET A 98 12.85 -16.41 -0.19
CA MET A 98 12.81 -14.98 0.12
C MET A 98 14.10 -14.29 -0.35
N VAL A 99 15.28 -14.88 -0.08
CA VAL A 99 16.57 -14.38 -0.61
C VAL A 99 16.57 -14.29 -2.14
N GLN A 100 16.07 -15.32 -2.83
CA GLN A 100 16.00 -15.35 -4.29
C GLN A 100 15.04 -14.29 -4.85
N GLN A 101 13.84 -14.14 -4.27
CA GLN A 101 12.88 -13.14 -4.70
C GLN A 101 13.35 -11.72 -4.40
N LEU A 102 13.98 -11.49 -3.25
CA LEU A 102 14.59 -10.21 -2.91
C LEU A 102 15.64 -9.79 -3.95
N LYS A 103 16.51 -10.72 -4.37
CA LYS A 103 17.49 -10.48 -5.45
C LYS A 103 16.83 -10.18 -6.78
N LYS A 104 15.75 -10.89 -7.13
CA LYS A 104 15.03 -10.68 -8.39
C LYS A 104 14.31 -9.34 -8.40
N LEU A 105 13.59 -8.99 -7.33
CA LEU A 105 12.93 -7.69 -7.19
C LEU A 105 13.94 -6.56 -7.21
N ALA A 106 15.04 -6.66 -6.46
CA ALA A 106 16.09 -5.63 -6.49
C ALA A 106 16.66 -5.43 -7.90
N LYS A 107 16.90 -6.51 -8.64
CA LYS A 107 17.33 -6.42 -10.05
C LYS A 107 16.25 -5.83 -10.96
N ALA A 108 14.99 -6.24 -10.81
CA ALA A 108 13.87 -5.72 -11.60
C ALA A 108 13.68 -4.22 -11.38
N ILE A 109 13.79 -3.78 -10.13
CA ILE A 109 13.70 -2.36 -9.74
C ILE A 109 14.93 -1.59 -10.23
N SER A 110 16.14 -2.09 -9.99
CA SER A 110 17.38 -1.37 -10.32
C SER A 110 17.66 -1.26 -11.82
N ASN A 111 17.29 -2.28 -12.61
CA ASN A 111 17.59 -2.34 -14.04
C ASN A 111 16.57 -1.62 -14.93
N ASP A 112 15.43 -1.21 -14.38
CA ASP A 112 14.42 -0.44 -15.09
C ASP A 112 14.29 0.96 -14.47
N PRO A 113 14.77 2.02 -15.14
CA PRO A 113 14.69 3.38 -14.63
C PRO A 113 13.29 3.81 -14.24
N PHE A 114 12.26 3.32 -14.94
CA PHE A 114 10.87 3.63 -14.62
C PHE A 114 10.43 2.98 -13.31
N SER A 115 10.61 1.66 -13.18
CA SER A 115 10.32 0.95 -11.93
C SER A 115 11.15 1.43 -10.75
N LYS A 116 12.40 1.87 -10.98
CA LYS A 116 13.25 2.44 -9.93
C LYS A 116 12.65 3.69 -9.30
N LYS A 117 11.96 4.52 -10.08
CA LYS A 117 11.29 5.73 -9.60
C LYS A 117 10.01 5.38 -8.84
N MET A 118 9.17 4.49 -9.38
CA MET A 118 7.88 4.16 -8.75
C MET A 118 7.99 3.21 -7.54
N CYS A 119 8.91 2.23 -7.55
CA CYS A 119 9.02 1.26 -6.46
C CYS A 119 10.03 1.75 -5.42
N LEU A 120 9.52 2.33 -4.32
CA LEU A 120 10.35 2.91 -3.26
C LEU A 120 11.06 1.87 -2.40
N GLY A 121 10.66 0.61 -2.51
CA GLY A 121 11.28 -0.49 -1.81
C GLY A 121 10.37 -1.69 -1.66
N ILE A 122 10.67 -2.50 -0.66
CA ILE A 122 10.05 -3.78 -0.41
C ILE A 122 9.38 -3.76 0.96
N HIS A 123 8.15 -4.27 1.01
CA HIS A 123 7.45 -4.62 2.23
C HIS A 123 7.57 -6.14 2.44
N LEU A 124 8.12 -6.55 3.58
CA LEU A 124 8.10 -7.95 4.01
C LEU A 124 6.86 -8.22 4.86
N GLU A 125 5.92 -8.99 4.33
CA GLU A 125 4.75 -9.45 5.05
C GLU A 125 5.00 -10.84 5.65
N GLY A 126 5.52 -10.83 6.87
CA GLY A 126 6.18 -11.98 7.47
C GLY A 126 7.63 -12.14 7.00
N PRO A 127 8.30 -13.25 7.36
CA PRO A 127 7.76 -14.52 7.87
C PRO A 127 7.53 -14.55 9.39
N TYR A 128 7.79 -13.45 10.08
CA TYR A 128 7.72 -13.31 11.53
C TYR A 128 6.29 -13.03 12.03
N ILE A 129 5.36 -13.90 11.64
CA ILE A 129 3.93 -13.75 11.93
C ILE A 129 3.44 -14.88 12.86
N SER A 130 2.21 -14.78 13.37
CA SER A 130 1.65 -15.82 14.21
C SER A 130 1.47 -17.13 13.42
N PRO A 131 1.83 -18.31 14.00
CA PRO A 131 1.60 -19.60 13.36
C PRO A 131 0.12 -20.03 13.41
N GLU A 132 -0.70 -19.40 14.26
CA GLU A 132 -2.10 -19.75 14.45
C GLU A 132 -2.92 -19.56 13.17
N GLU A 133 -3.82 -20.50 12.86
CA GLU A 133 -4.53 -20.52 11.58
C GLU A 133 -5.26 -19.22 11.25
N GLY A 134 -5.97 -18.61 12.19
CA GLY A 134 -6.72 -17.36 11.95
C GLY A 134 -5.78 -16.19 11.61
N PRO A 135 -4.94 -15.75 12.56
CA PRO A 135 -3.97 -14.68 12.38
C PRO A 135 -2.98 -14.89 11.25
N ARG A 136 -2.54 -16.12 10.97
CA ARG A 136 -1.58 -16.41 9.90
C ARG A 136 -2.07 -16.00 8.51
N GLY A 137 -3.38 -15.86 8.30
CA GLY A 137 -3.89 -15.62 6.96
C GLY A 137 -3.53 -16.79 6.02
N VAL A 138 -3.35 -16.46 4.74
CA VAL A 138 -3.00 -17.44 3.71
C VAL A 138 -1.53 -17.86 3.71
N HIS A 139 -0.70 -17.27 4.58
CA HIS A 139 0.74 -17.51 4.64
C HIS A 139 1.04 -18.97 5.01
N SER A 140 2.07 -19.58 4.42
CA SER A 140 2.40 -20.99 4.68
C SER A 140 2.84 -21.22 6.13
N HIS A 141 2.19 -22.14 6.83
CA HIS A 141 2.53 -22.51 8.22
C HIS A 141 3.98 -23.02 8.35
N GLU A 142 4.46 -23.77 7.35
CA GLU A 142 5.82 -24.34 7.34
C GLU A 142 6.92 -23.28 7.40
N PHE A 143 6.64 -22.08 6.88
CA PHE A 143 7.65 -21.02 6.75
C PHE A 143 7.53 -19.91 7.79
N VAL A 144 6.50 -19.96 8.64
CA VAL A 144 6.39 -19.07 9.79
C VAL A 144 7.51 -19.39 10.79
N ARG A 145 8.22 -18.35 11.25
CA ARG A 145 9.38 -18.51 12.15
C ARG A 145 9.59 -17.29 13.04
N LEU A 146 10.43 -17.45 14.07
CA LEU A 146 10.77 -16.35 14.97
C LEU A 146 11.60 -15.27 14.25
N PRO A 147 11.46 -14.00 14.65
CA PRO A 147 12.29 -12.92 14.14
C PRO A 147 13.73 -13.08 14.60
N GLU A 148 14.63 -13.24 13.63
CA GLU A 148 16.08 -13.31 13.82
C GLU A 148 16.74 -12.14 13.07
N TRP A 149 17.60 -11.39 13.75
CA TRP A 149 18.19 -10.17 13.17
C TRP A 149 19.12 -10.49 11.99
N GLU A 150 19.92 -11.54 12.14
CA GLU A 150 20.87 -12.03 11.15
C GLU A 150 20.17 -12.50 9.87
N GLU A 151 18.91 -12.92 9.96
CA GLU A 151 18.10 -13.23 8.78
C GLU A 151 17.68 -11.96 8.04
N LEU A 152 17.21 -10.93 8.77
CA LEU A 152 16.88 -9.66 8.15
C LEU A 152 18.11 -8.99 7.50
N GLU A 153 19.29 -9.10 8.11
CA GLU A 153 20.55 -8.60 7.52
C GLU A 153 20.81 -9.26 6.15
N LYS A 154 20.71 -10.58 6.06
CA LYS A 154 20.85 -11.31 4.78
C LYS A 154 19.79 -10.89 3.77
N PHE A 155 18.56 -10.61 4.21
CA PHE A 155 17.50 -10.11 3.35
C PHE A 155 17.80 -8.70 2.84
N GLN A 156 18.25 -7.79 3.69
CA GLN A 156 18.66 -6.45 3.28
C GLN A 156 19.84 -6.48 2.31
N GLU A 157 20.86 -7.29 2.58
CA GLU A 157 21.98 -7.52 1.65
C GLU A 157 21.50 -8.04 0.29
N SER A 158 20.55 -8.98 0.30
CA SER A 158 20.00 -9.59 -0.91
C SER A 158 19.19 -8.63 -1.77
N CYS A 159 18.74 -7.50 -1.22
CA CYS A 159 17.97 -6.49 -1.94
C CYS A 159 18.59 -5.10 -1.92
N GLU A 160 19.87 -4.97 -1.60
CA GLU A 160 20.59 -3.68 -1.59
C GLU A 160 19.93 -2.63 -0.68
N GLY A 161 19.45 -3.03 0.52
CA GLY A 161 18.87 -2.11 1.50
C GLY A 161 17.44 -1.64 1.19
N ARG A 162 16.74 -2.34 0.28
CA ARG A 162 15.43 -1.93 -0.22
C ARG A 162 14.26 -2.30 0.68
N ILE A 163 14.44 -3.07 1.75
CA ILE A 163 13.33 -3.34 2.68
C ILE A 163 13.03 -2.05 3.46
N LYS A 164 11.79 -1.55 3.31
CA LYS A 164 11.31 -0.30 3.94
C LYS A 164 10.17 -0.54 4.93
N CYS A 165 9.49 -1.68 4.83
CA CYS A 165 8.40 -2.04 5.73
C CYS A 165 8.49 -3.53 6.11
N ILE A 166 8.16 -3.86 7.35
CA ILE A 166 8.02 -5.24 7.83
C ILE A 166 6.71 -5.36 8.61
N THR A 167 5.86 -6.32 8.24
CA THR A 167 4.72 -6.76 9.05
C THR A 167 5.13 -7.96 9.88
N LEU A 168 4.95 -7.88 11.20
CA LEU A 168 5.26 -8.96 12.14
C LEU A 168 4.24 -9.08 13.28
N ALA A 169 4.30 -10.21 13.97
CA ALA A 169 3.53 -10.53 15.16
C ALA A 169 4.36 -10.28 16.43
N PRO A 170 4.03 -9.28 17.26
CA PRO A 170 4.85 -8.90 18.41
C PRO A 170 4.83 -9.90 19.56
N GLU A 171 3.89 -10.85 19.59
CA GLU A 171 3.85 -11.93 20.57
C GLU A 171 4.95 -12.99 20.37
N LEU A 172 5.63 -13.00 19.22
CA LEU A 172 6.71 -13.93 18.97
C LEU A 172 7.93 -13.62 19.84
N LYS A 173 8.58 -14.68 20.33
CA LYS A 173 9.84 -14.56 21.07
C LYS A 173 10.87 -13.81 20.23
N GLY A 174 11.46 -12.75 20.79
CA GLY A 174 12.47 -11.92 20.12
C GLY A 174 11.90 -10.75 19.29
N ALA A 175 10.58 -10.63 19.14
CA ALA A 175 9.97 -9.59 18.32
C ALA A 175 10.26 -8.18 18.82
N ILE A 176 10.12 -7.91 20.13
CA ILE A 176 10.34 -6.56 20.69
C ILE A 176 11.75 -6.02 20.40
N PRO A 177 12.86 -6.70 20.75
CA PRO A 177 14.20 -6.21 20.40
C PRO A 177 14.45 -6.20 18.88
N PHE A 178 13.80 -7.06 18.10
CA PHE A 178 13.85 -7.00 16.64
C PHE A 178 13.20 -5.71 16.10
N ILE A 179 12.04 -5.30 16.64
CA ILE A 179 11.36 -4.05 16.28
C ILE A 179 12.29 -2.86 16.54
N GLU A 180 12.91 -2.78 17.72
CA GLU A 180 13.83 -1.68 18.08
C GLU A 180 14.97 -1.56 17.07
N LYS A 181 15.60 -2.69 16.72
CA LYS A 181 16.70 -2.71 15.74
C LYS A 181 16.22 -2.33 14.33
N ALA A 182 15.07 -2.84 13.88
CA ALA A 182 14.54 -2.54 12.56
C ALA A 182 14.18 -1.05 12.40
N VAL A 183 13.53 -0.46 13.42
CA VAL A 183 13.21 0.96 13.46
C VAL A 183 14.47 1.82 13.48
N ALA A 184 15.51 1.42 14.20
CA ALA A 184 16.81 2.11 14.20
C ALA A 184 17.49 2.12 12.81
N GLN A 185 17.15 1.18 11.91
CA GLN A 185 17.58 1.17 10.51
C GLN A 185 16.64 1.94 9.57
N GLY A 186 15.65 2.65 10.10
CA GLY A 186 14.67 3.41 9.32
C GLY A 186 13.62 2.53 8.61
N ILE A 187 13.44 1.28 9.06
CA ILE A 187 12.39 0.38 8.54
C ILE A 187 11.10 0.63 9.32
N VAL A 188 10.00 0.85 8.61
CA VAL A 188 8.67 0.92 9.22
C VAL A 188 8.25 -0.47 9.69
N VAL A 189 7.86 -0.59 10.95
CA VAL A 189 7.36 -1.87 11.49
C VAL A 189 5.86 -1.79 11.73
N GLY A 190 5.16 -2.72 11.09
CA GLY A 190 3.73 -2.96 11.20
C GLY A 190 3.39 -4.17 12.06
N ILE A 191 2.33 -4.04 12.85
CA ILE A 191 1.72 -5.12 13.62
C ILE A 191 0.59 -5.71 12.78
N GLY A 192 0.72 -6.97 12.39
CA GLY A 192 -0.25 -7.69 11.59
C GLY A 192 -0.05 -9.19 11.70
N HIS A 193 -1.01 -9.97 11.22
CA HIS A 193 -1.01 -11.43 11.33
C HIS A 193 -0.67 -11.93 12.75
N SER A 194 -1.34 -11.34 13.73
CA SER A 194 -1.01 -11.44 15.15
C SER A 194 -2.25 -11.73 15.98
N HIS A 195 -2.05 -12.41 17.10
CA HIS A 195 -2.99 -12.55 18.21
C HIS A 195 -2.41 -11.98 19.51
N ALA A 196 -1.53 -10.98 19.41
CA ALA A 196 -0.85 -10.41 20.56
C ALA A 196 -1.84 -9.92 21.63
N PRO A 197 -1.57 -10.23 22.92
CA PRO A 197 -2.28 -9.59 24.02
C PRO A 197 -1.92 -8.10 24.08
N GLU A 198 -2.76 -7.32 24.76
CA GLU A 198 -2.65 -5.86 24.76
C GLU A 198 -1.28 -5.33 25.21
N ASN A 199 -0.67 -5.96 26.21
CA ASN A 199 0.65 -5.55 26.72
C ASN A 199 1.74 -5.71 25.65
N MET A 200 1.72 -6.77 24.84
CA MET A 200 2.71 -6.97 23.78
C MET A 200 2.54 -5.94 22.64
N ILE A 201 1.32 -5.47 22.39
CA ILE A 201 1.07 -4.37 21.45
C ILE A 201 1.65 -3.05 21.99
N GLU A 202 1.47 -2.79 23.28
CA GLU A 202 2.05 -1.61 23.95
C GLU A 202 3.58 -1.64 23.91
N GLU A 203 4.18 -2.78 24.24
CA GLU A 203 5.63 -3.01 24.15
C GLU A 203 6.13 -2.81 22.72
N ALA A 204 5.43 -3.34 21.71
CA ALA A 204 5.78 -3.13 20.30
C ALA A 204 5.74 -1.66 19.89
N VAL A 205 4.75 -0.91 20.35
CA VAL A 205 4.66 0.54 20.09
C VAL A 205 5.76 1.31 20.82
N GLN A 206 6.10 0.92 22.05
CA GLN A 206 7.23 1.49 22.79
C GLN A 206 8.56 1.23 22.07
N ALA A 207 8.74 0.02 21.53
CA ALA A 207 9.89 -0.38 20.70
C ALA A 207 9.95 0.33 19.34
N GLY A 208 8.86 0.97 18.90
CA GLY A 208 8.85 1.82 17.71
C GLY A 208 7.93 1.36 16.59
N ALA A 209 7.13 0.31 16.75
CA ALA A 209 6.12 -0.05 15.75
C ALA A 209 5.11 1.10 15.55
N ARG A 210 4.76 1.40 14.29
CA ARG A 210 3.91 2.56 13.93
C ARG A 210 2.78 2.25 12.96
N LEU A 211 2.67 1.01 12.47
CA LEU A 211 1.63 0.61 11.53
C LEU A 211 0.78 -0.54 12.09
N CYS A 212 -0.52 -0.50 11.85
CA CYS A 212 -1.39 -1.67 11.85
C CYS A 212 -1.53 -2.12 10.40
N SER A 213 -0.98 -3.28 10.07
CA SER A 213 -1.06 -3.83 8.71
C SER A 213 -2.48 -4.32 8.46
N HIS A 214 -3.08 -3.86 7.36
CA HIS A 214 -4.44 -4.14 6.89
C HIS A 214 -5.45 -4.38 8.02
N LEU A 215 -5.59 -3.39 8.91
CA LEU A 215 -6.32 -3.49 10.17
C LEU A 215 -7.72 -4.10 9.99
N GLY A 216 -7.96 -5.20 10.70
CA GLY A 216 -9.22 -5.95 10.68
C GLY A 216 -9.19 -7.24 9.89
N ASN A 217 -8.13 -7.47 9.11
CA ASN A 217 -7.92 -8.70 8.36
C ASN A 217 -7.16 -9.74 9.18
N ALA A 218 -7.30 -11.00 8.78
CA ALA A 218 -6.79 -12.17 9.49
C ALA A 218 -7.03 -12.09 11.03
N PRO A 219 -8.27 -11.82 11.50
CA PRO A 219 -8.51 -11.74 12.93
C PRO A 219 -8.33 -13.11 13.59
N SER A 220 -7.84 -13.14 14.83
CA SER A 220 -7.97 -14.33 15.66
C SER A 220 -9.45 -14.60 15.96
N GLY A 221 -9.87 -15.85 15.80
CA GLY A 221 -11.20 -16.32 16.19
C GLY A 221 -11.38 -16.52 17.70
N ILE A 222 -10.31 -16.35 18.50
CA ILE A 222 -10.23 -16.81 19.90
C ILE A 222 -10.44 -15.68 20.92
N SER A 223 -10.43 -14.40 20.50
CA SER A 223 -10.60 -13.28 21.44
C SER A 223 -12.06 -12.95 21.74
N PRO A 224 -12.39 -12.56 23.00
CA PRO A 224 -13.65 -11.89 23.30
C PRO A 224 -13.84 -10.65 22.39
N PRO A 225 -15.07 -10.34 21.93
CA PRO A 225 -15.32 -9.24 21.00
C PRO A 225 -14.84 -7.86 21.48
N TYR A 226 -14.71 -7.67 22.79
CA TYR A 226 -14.31 -6.42 23.46
C TYR A 226 -12.84 -6.37 23.89
N GLN A 227 -12.11 -7.49 23.83
CA GLN A 227 -10.70 -7.61 24.21
C GLN A 227 -9.93 -8.32 23.09
N ASN A 228 -9.71 -7.61 21.99
CA ASN A 228 -8.94 -8.11 20.86
C ASN A 228 -7.96 -7.05 20.33
N LEU A 229 -6.93 -7.54 19.64
CA LEU A 229 -5.88 -6.78 18.97
C LEU A 229 -6.43 -5.57 18.20
N ILE A 230 -7.54 -5.75 17.49
CA ILE A 230 -8.17 -4.70 16.67
C ILE A 230 -8.69 -3.56 17.55
N GLN A 231 -9.41 -3.83 18.64
CA GLN A 231 -9.90 -2.77 19.54
C GLN A 231 -8.74 -1.98 20.14
N LYS A 232 -7.66 -2.66 20.54
CA LYS A 232 -6.46 -1.98 21.05
C LYS A 232 -5.84 -1.08 19.99
N GLN A 233 -5.56 -1.62 18.81
CA GLN A 233 -4.97 -0.88 17.69
C GLN A 233 -5.82 0.30 17.20
N LEU A 234 -7.16 0.20 17.26
CA LEU A 234 -8.08 1.29 16.93
C LEU A 234 -7.97 2.48 17.89
N THR A 235 -7.56 2.24 19.13
CA THR A 235 -7.50 3.27 20.18
C THR A 235 -6.11 3.87 20.36
N MET A 236 -5.05 3.20 19.90
CA MET A 236 -3.68 3.71 19.97
C MET A 236 -3.44 4.78 18.91
N THR A 237 -3.25 6.03 19.33
CA THR A 237 -3.03 7.18 18.44
C THR A 237 -1.62 7.22 17.84
N GLN A 238 -0.67 6.46 18.40
CA GLN A 238 0.70 6.32 17.92
C GLN A 238 0.81 5.46 16.65
N LEU A 239 -0.21 4.61 16.41
CA LEU A 239 -0.26 3.75 15.24
C LEU A 239 -1.05 4.43 14.11
N MET A 240 -0.60 4.30 12.87
CA MET A 240 -1.46 4.44 11.70
C MET A 240 -2.12 3.11 11.38
N ALA A 241 -3.28 3.12 10.73
CA ALA A 241 -3.91 1.91 10.21
C ALA A 241 -3.94 1.93 8.69
N SER A 242 -3.38 0.88 8.08
CA SER A 242 -3.61 0.61 6.67
C SER A 242 -4.94 -0.14 6.51
N LEU A 243 -5.75 0.24 5.51
CA LEU A 243 -7.07 -0.35 5.28
C LEU A 243 -7.23 -0.78 3.83
N ILE A 244 -7.70 -2.02 3.63
CA ILE A 244 -8.14 -2.55 2.33
C ILE A 244 -9.62 -2.18 2.16
N ALA A 245 -9.88 -1.13 1.38
CA ALA A 245 -11.22 -0.57 1.19
C ALA A 245 -11.93 -1.18 -0.03
N ASP A 246 -12.08 -2.49 -0.11
CA ASP A 246 -12.75 -3.18 -1.23
C ASP A 246 -14.22 -3.55 -0.94
N GLY A 247 -14.67 -3.42 0.31
CA GLY A 247 -16.01 -3.82 0.76
C GLY A 247 -16.15 -5.31 1.09
N VAL A 248 -15.08 -6.09 0.92
CA VAL A 248 -15.03 -7.55 1.17
C VAL A 248 -14.17 -7.84 2.40
N HIS A 249 -12.93 -7.34 2.41
CA HIS A 249 -12.02 -7.41 3.56
C HIS A 249 -12.61 -6.63 4.74
N LEU A 250 -13.10 -5.43 4.47
CA LEU A 250 -13.84 -4.61 5.42
C LEU A 250 -15.22 -4.27 4.83
N PRO A 251 -16.30 -4.91 5.30
CA PRO A 251 -17.66 -4.51 4.95
C PRO A 251 -17.90 -3.04 5.30
N ALA A 252 -18.73 -2.35 4.52
CA ALA A 252 -18.93 -0.90 4.63
C ALA A 252 -19.17 -0.37 6.07
N PRO A 253 -20.02 -0.99 6.91
CA PRO A 253 -20.19 -0.54 8.30
C PRO A 253 -18.91 -0.64 9.15
N LEU A 254 -18.09 -1.66 8.92
CA LEU A 254 -16.86 -1.89 9.65
C LEU A 254 -15.77 -0.90 9.21
N LEU A 255 -15.63 -0.70 7.89
CA LEU A 255 -14.74 0.31 7.32
C LEU A 255 -15.06 1.71 7.88
N LYS A 256 -16.34 2.08 7.91
CA LYS A 256 -16.80 3.35 8.50
C LYS A 256 -16.45 3.46 9.98
N LYS A 257 -16.71 2.40 10.76
CA LYS A 257 -16.37 2.35 12.19
C LYS A 257 -14.87 2.54 12.43
N TYR A 258 -14.03 1.91 11.63
CA TYR A 258 -12.57 1.98 11.79
C TYR A 258 -12.04 3.37 11.46
N ILE A 259 -12.45 3.95 10.33
CA ILE A 259 -12.08 5.31 9.96
C ILE A 259 -12.53 6.31 11.04
N TRP A 260 -13.77 6.20 11.50
CA TRP A 260 -14.29 7.09 12.54
C TRP A 260 -13.52 6.97 13.86
N ARG A 261 -13.26 5.73 14.32
CA ARG A 261 -12.58 5.50 15.59
C ARG A 261 -11.10 5.89 15.54
N LYS A 262 -10.42 5.56 14.45
CA LYS A 262 -8.98 5.83 14.30
C LYS A 262 -8.71 7.31 14.03
N GLY A 263 -9.62 7.98 13.32
CA GLY A 263 -9.47 9.34 12.83
C GLY A 263 -8.77 9.38 11.48
N ILE A 264 -9.26 10.24 10.58
CA ILE A 264 -8.85 10.33 9.17
C ILE A 264 -7.33 10.44 9.01
N ASP A 265 -6.67 11.30 9.78
CA ASP A 265 -5.22 11.56 9.67
C ASP A 265 -4.33 10.36 10.04
N ARG A 266 -4.90 9.33 10.68
CA ARG A 266 -4.19 8.09 11.08
C ARG A 266 -4.59 6.89 10.23
N ILE A 267 -5.27 7.13 9.10
CA ILE A 267 -5.59 6.12 8.11
C ILE A 267 -4.71 6.32 6.88
N LEU A 268 -4.20 5.22 6.36
CA LEU A 268 -3.68 5.16 5.01
C LEU A 268 -4.36 4.04 4.22
N LEU A 269 -4.55 4.23 2.92
CA LEU A 269 -5.11 3.19 2.06
C LEU A 269 -4.02 2.24 1.61
N THR A 270 -4.37 0.98 1.46
CA THR A 270 -3.55 0.02 0.74
C THR A 270 -4.43 -0.87 -0.11
N THR A 271 -3.94 -1.28 -1.27
CA THR A 271 -4.69 -2.24 -2.07
C THR A 271 -4.52 -3.64 -1.54
N ASP A 272 -3.35 -4.00 -1.01
CA ASP A 272 -2.96 -5.41 -0.81
C ASP A 272 -3.22 -6.23 -2.10
N SER A 273 -3.02 -5.58 -3.25
CA SER A 273 -3.39 -6.16 -4.53
C SER A 273 -2.51 -7.35 -4.86
N MET A 274 -3.11 -8.35 -5.48
CA MET A 274 -2.43 -9.50 -6.07
C MET A 274 -2.62 -9.50 -7.59
N ALA A 275 -1.96 -10.44 -8.28
CA ALA A 275 -1.90 -10.51 -9.74
C ALA A 275 -3.27 -10.37 -10.46
N GLY A 276 -4.38 -10.72 -9.82
CA GLY A 276 -5.74 -10.57 -10.35
C GLY A 276 -6.27 -9.14 -10.45
N ALA A 277 -5.64 -8.15 -9.80
CA ALA A 277 -5.96 -6.73 -9.98
C ALA A 277 -5.72 -6.30 -11.44
N GLU A 278 -6.68 -5.61 -12.05
CA GLU A 278 -6.65 -5.25 -13.48
C GLU A 278 -6.39 -6.42 -14.46
N ALA A 279 -6.79 -7.65 -14.07
CA ALA A 279 -6.76 -8.83 -14.93
C ALA A 279 -8.13 -9.53 -14.93
N PRO A 280 -8.52 -10.31 -15.96
CA PRO A 280 -9.81 -11.01 -15.99
C PRO A 280 -10.01 -11.99 -14.83
N PRO A 281 -11.24 -12.34 -14.43
CA PRO A 281 -11.49 -13.46 -13.52
C PRO A 281 -10.81 -14.74 -14.01
N GLY A 282 -10.26 -15.54 -13.10
CA GLY A 282 -9.46 -16.70 -13.46
C GLY A 282 -8.52 -17.19 -12.36
N ARG A 283 -7.58 -18.05 -12.74
CA ARG A 283 -6.57 -18.62 -11.83
C ARG A 283 -5.27 -17.82 -11.88
N TYR A 284 -4.72 -17.58 -10.71
CA TYR A 284 -3.51 -16.79 -10.47
C TYR A 284 -2.69 -17.45 -9.35
N THR A 285 -1.51 -16.90 -9.09
CA THR A 285 -0.69 -17.27 -7.94
C THR A 285 -0.52 -16.10 -6.99
N LEU A 286 -0.29 -16.42 -5.72
CA LEU A 286 0.33 -15.54 -4.73
C LEU A 286 1.50 -16.31 -4.12
N GLY A 287 2.67 -16.16 -4.73
CA GLY A 287 3.83 -17.01 -4.47
C GLY A 287 3.56 -18.44 -4.90
N GLU A 288 3.45 -19.36 -3.95
CA GLU A 288 3.13 -20.77 -4.19
C GLU A 288 1.65 -21.10 -4.01
N LEU A 289 0.85 -20.12 -3.62
CA LEU A 289 -0.57 -20.32 -3.36
C LEU A 289 -1.35 -20.19 -4.66
N ASP A 290 -2.16 -21.19 -4.99
CA ASP A 290 -3.14 -21.09 -6.06
C ASP A 290 -4.30 -20.19 -5.62
N VAL A 291 -4.59 -19.15 -6.39
CA VAL A 291 -5.65 -18.18 -6.12
C VAL A 291 -6.65 -18.16 -7.26
N GLU A 292 -7.93 -18.16 -6.92
CA GLU A 292 -9.03 -17.99 -7.85
C GLU A 292 -9.67 -16.61 -7.66
N VAL A 293 -9.75 -15.85 -8.76
CA VAL A 293 -10.47 -14.58 -8.82
C VAL A 293 -11.83 -14.83 -9.45
N GLY A 294 -12.87 -14.67 -8.65
CA GLY A 294 -14.24 -14.87 -9.08
C GLY A 294 -14.76 -13.76 -10.00
N LEU A 295 -15.95 -13.97 -10.58
CA LEU A 295 -16.68 -12.94 -11.32
C LEU A 295 -17.02 -11.73 -10.43
N ASP A 296 -17.13 -11.95 -9.12
CA ASP A 296 -17.29 -10.93 -8.09
C ASP A 296 -16.00 -10.12 -7.80
N ARG A 297 -14.93 -10.37 -8.56
CA ARG A 297 -13.62 -9.73 -8.41
C ARG A 297 -12.95 -9.99 -7.06
N THR A 298 -13.37 -11.01 -6.32
CA THR A 298 -12.73 -11.34 -5.05
C THR A 298 -11.72 -12.46 -5.24
N ALA A 299 -10.51 -12.26 -4.72
CA ALA A 299 -9.42 -13.22 -4.75
C ALA A 299 -9.51 -14.17 -3.55
N ARG A 300 -9.57 -15.48 -3.81
CA ARG A 300 -9.65 -16.52 -2.77
C ARG A 300 -8.63 -17.61 -3.01
N LEU A 301 -8.11 -18.18 -1.94
CA LEU A 301 -7.32 -19.41 -2.04
C LEU A 301 -8.16 -20.49 -2.73
N ALA A 302 -7.62 -21.08 -3.80
CA ALA A 302 -8.33 -22.03 -4.64
C ALA A 302 -8.95 -23.17 -3.82
N GLY A 303 -10.23 -23.44 -4.05
CA GLY A 303 -10.96 -24.47 -3.29
C GLY A 303 -11.38 -24.06 -1.87
N SER A 304 -11.21 -22.79 -1.47
CA SER A 304 -11.66 -22.30 -0.16
C SER A 304 -12.37 -20.94 -0.25
N ALA A 305 -13.03 -20.54 0.82
CA ALA A 305 -13.62 -19.20 0.97
C ALA A 305 -12.61 -18.14 1.47
N ARG A 306 -11.39 -18.54 1.81
CA ARG A 306 -10.38 -17.67 2.43
C ARG A 306 -9.83 -16.66 1.43
N LEU A 307 -9.83 -15.38 1.80
CA LEU A 307 -9.28 -14.30 0.98
C LEU A 307 -7.76 -14.44 0.86
N ALA A 308 -7.22 -14.14 -0.33
CA ALA A 308 -5.79 -14.24 -0.64
C ALA A 308 -5.33 -12.97 -1.39
N GLY A 309 -5.05 -11.91 -0.64
CA GLY A 309 -4.89 -10.55 -1.18
C GLY A 309 -6.20 -10.00 -1.75
N SER A 310 -6.12 -8.91 -2.50
CA SER A 310 -7.28 -8.27 -3.14
C SER A 310 -7.09 -8.07 -4.65
N THR A 311 -8.16 -7.73 -5.36
CA THR A 311 -8.06 -7.15 -6.72
C THR A 311 -8.43 -5.66 -6.72
N LEU A 312 -8.20 -4.98 -5.60
CA LEU A 312 -8.47 -3.55 -5.42
C LEU A 312 -7.42 -2.72 -6.17
N THR A 313 -7.85 -1.56 -6.66
CA THR A 313 -6.96 -0.52 -7.22
C THR A 313 -7.09 0.74 -6.37
N MET A 314 -6.08 1.61 -6.37
CA MET A 314 -6.05 2.75 -5.45
C MET A 314 -7.18 3.76 -5.71
N ASP A 315 -7.49 4.04 -6.98
CA ASP A 315 -8.65 4.86 -7.41
C ASP A 315 -9.98 4.29 -6.89
N ARG A 316 -10.14 2.96 -6.92
CA ARG A 316 -11.31 2.27 -6.37
C ARG A 316 -11.31 2.29 -4.83
N ALA A 317 -10.15 2.19 -4.19
CA ALA A 317 -10.03 2.32 -2.73
C ALA A 317 -10.49 3.69 -2.24
N ILE A 318 -10.04 4.76 -2.92
CA ILE A 318 -10.45 6.16 -2.66
C ILE A 318 -11.96 6.32 -2.87
N THR A 319 -12.48 5.82 -4.00
CA THR A 319 -13.92 5.82 -4.30
C THR A 319 -14.72 5.11 -3.20
N ASN A 320 -14.24 3.95 -2.76
CA ASN A 320 -14.92 3.13 -1.79
C ASN A 320 -14.96 3.75 -0.40
N VAL A 321 -13.90 4.41 0.10
CA VAL A 321 -13.98 5.09 1.40
C VAL A 321 -14.97 6.25 1.38
N ILE A 322 -15.12 6.96 0.26
CA ILE A 322 -16.15 7.99 0.12
C ILE A 322 -17.54 7.33 0.16
N ARG A 323 -17.76 6.30 -0.66
CA ARG A 323 -19.06 5.61 -0.78
C ARG A 323 -19.49 4.89 0.49
N PHE A 324 -18.57 4.16 1.14
CA PHE A 324 -18.87 3.26 2.25
C PHE A 324 -18.79 3.93 3.61
N ALA A 325 -17.85 4.87 3.78
CA ALA A 325 -17.65 5.55 5.06
C ALA A 325 -18.18 6.99 5.09
N GLY A 326 -18.54 7.57 3.95
CA GLY A 326 -19.02 8.96 3.87
C GLY A 326 -17.92 9.99 4.11
N VAL A 327 -16.67 9.61 3.85
CA VAL A 327 -15.50 10.50 3.92
C VAL A 327 -15.57 11.47 2.74
N ASP A 328 -15.21 12.74 2.95
CA ASP A 328 -15.15 13.69 1.84
C ASP A 328 -13.96 13.41 0.89
N LEU A 329 -14.03 13.91 -0.34
CA LEU A 329 -13.02 13.65 -1.36
C LEU A 329 -11.59 14.05 -0.92
N ALA A 330 -11.43 15.18 -0.23
CA ALA A 330 -10.09 15.64 0.16
C ALA A 330 -9.49 14.70 1.22
N SER A 331 -10.28 14.34 2.23
CA SER A 331 -9.89 13.36 3.23
C SER A 331 -9.57 11.98 2.63
N ALA A 332 -10.33 11.53 1.64
CA ALA A 332 -10.07 10.26 0.96
C ALA A 332 -8.75 10.30 0.16
N ILE A 333 -8.48 11.41 -0.55
CA ILE A 333 -7.21 11.64 -1.25
C ILE A 333 -6.05 11.69 -0.25
N HIS A 334 -6.19 12.36 0.90
CA HIS A 334 -5.18 12.39 1.96
C HIS A 334 -4.79 10.99 2.45
N MET A 335 -5.72 10.05 2.55
CA MET A 335 -5.42 8.67 2.96
C MET A 335 -4.49 7.94 1.97
N ALA A 336 -4.44 8.37 0.70
CA ALA A 336 -3.53 7.83 -0.31
C ALA A 336 -2.33 8.75 -0.62
N THR A 337 -2.26 9.94 -0.01
CA THR A 337 -1.25 10.96 -0.33
C THR A 337 -0.54 11.49 0.92
N LYS A 338 -1.19 12.41 1.65
CA LYS A 338 -0.63 13.10 2.82
C LYS A 338 -0.35 12.15 3.99
N ASN A 339 -1.28 11.27 4.32
CA ASN A 339 -1.20 10.46 5.53
C ASN A 339 -0.04 9.46 5.49
N PRO A 340 0.19 8.70 4.39
CA PRO A 340 1.33 7.79 4.29
C PRO A 340 2.69 8.43 4.55
N GLN A 341 2.87 9.74 4.27
CA GLN A 341 4.14 10.45 4.51
C GLN A 341 4.56 10.44 5.99
N THR A 342 3.63 10.23 6.92
CA THR A 342 3.93 10.10 8.36
C THR A 342 4.81 8.88 8.65
N LEU A 343 4.66 7.80 7.88
CA LEU A 343 5.47 6.58 8.01
C LEU A 343 6.54 6.48 6.94
N PHE A 344 6.25 6.96 5.74
CA PHE A 344 7.11 6.85 4.57
C PHE A 344 7.44 8.25 4.04
N PRO A 345 8.36 9.00 4.67
CA PRO A 345 8.79 10.29 4.15
C PRO A 345 9.30 10.17 2.70
N GLY A 346 8.85 11.08 1.83
CA GLY A 346 9.17 11.04 0.40
C GLY A 346 8.32 10.07 -0.42
N SER A 347 7.33 9.39 0.17
CA SER A 347 6.39 8.54 -0.57
C SER A 347 5.49 9.29 -1.57
N VAL A 348 5.35 10.60 -1.37
CA VAL A 348 4.44 11.46 -2.12
C VAL A 348 5.08 12.84 -2.24
N SER A 349 5.16 13.37 -3.45
CA SER A 349 5.60 14.75 -3.68
C SER A 349 4.47 15.72 -3.38
N GLN A 350 4.81 16.82 -2.71
CA GLN A 350 3.85 17.88 -2.46
C GLN A 350 3.68 18.73 -3.72
N ILE A 351 2.48 19.26 -3.93
CA ILE A 351 2.25 20.27 -4.96
C ILE A 351 2.74 21.62 -4.44
N LEU A 352 4.05 21.83 -4.49
CA LEU A 352 4.74 23.05 -4.10
C LEU A 352 5.84 23.38 -5.11
N PRO A 353 6.21 24.66 -5.28
CA PRO A 353 7.38 25.02 -6.09
C PRO A 353 8.64 24.25 -5.65
N ASP A 354 9.46 23.86 -6.63
CA ASP A 354 10.72 23.11 -6.53
C ASP A 354 10.62 21.61 -6.15
N GLU A 355 9.41 21.12 -5.84
CA GLU A 355 9.12 19.70 -5.62
C GLU A 355 8.94 18.92 -6.94
N SER A 356 9.14 17.61 -6.89
CA SER A 356 8.88 16.73 -8.04
C SER A 356 7.41 16.81 -8.47
N ALA A 357 7.18 16.86 -9.78
CA ALA A 357 5.85 16.91 -10.37
C ALA A 357 5.22 15.51 -10.48
N ASP A 358 4.94 14.92 -9.33
CA ASP A 358 4.26 13.63 -9.21
C ASP A 358 2.77 13.88 -8.98
N LEU A 359 1.98 13.81 -10.05
CA LEU A 359 0.63 14.36 -10.08
C LEU A 359 -0.37 13.37 -10.64
N VAL A 360 -1.62 13.49 -10.18
CA VAL A 360 -2.76 12.75 -10.73
C VAL A 360 -3.84 13.74 -11.12
N LEU A 361 -4.28 13.65 -12.36
CA LEU A 361 -5.44 14.36 -12.87
C LEU A 361 -6.57 13.36 -13.03
N PHE A 362 -7.71 13.63 -12.39
CA PHE A 362 -8.83 12.70 -12.35
C PHE A 362 -10.18 13.40 -12.42
N GLU A 363 -11.18 12.67 -12.87
CA GLU A 363 -12.58 13.05 -12.79
C GLU A 363 -13.20 12.36 -11.57
N TYR A 364 -14.19 13.01 -10.94
CA TYR A 364 -14.94 12.38 -9.85
C TYR A 364 -16.45 12.63 -10.01
N HIS A 365 -17.16 11.57 -10.37
CA HIS A 365 -18.62 11.51 -10.46
C HIS A 365 -19.11 10.18 -9.88
N ASN A 366 -19.25 10.12 -8.55
CA ASN A 366 -19.46 8.89 -7.75
C ASN A 366 -18.29 7.90 -7.77
N GLU A 367 -17.51 7.87 -8.84
CA GLU A 367 -16.28 7.09 -8.99
C GLU A 367 -15.14 8.01 -9.41
N LEU A 368 -13.94 7.74 -8.89
CA LEU A 368 -12.71 8.39 -9.30
C LEU A 368 -12.21 7.72 -10.57
N ILE A 369 -12.06 8.49 -11.64
CA ILE A 369 -11.51 8.01 -12.91
C ILE A 369 -10.25 8.80 -13.22
N VAL A 370 -9.11 8.13 -13.16
CA VAL A 370 -7.81 8.72 -13.52
C VAL A 370 -7.80 9.04 -15.01
N LYS A 371 -7.38 10.27 -15.36
CA LYS A 371 -7.26 10.74 -16.74
C LYS A 371 -5.80 10.90 -17.17
N ALA A 372 -4.92 11.19 -16.22
CA ALA A 372 -3.49 11.21 -16.45
C ALA A 372 -2.73 11.07 -15.13
N THR A 373 -1.53 10.50 -15.19
CA THR A 373 -0.60 10.42 -14.07
C THR A 373 0.79 10.85 -14.53
N TRP A 374 1.47 11.64 -13.70
CA TRP A 374 2.82 12.11 -13.94
C TRP A 374 3.76 11.66 -12.83
N LEU A 375 5.00 11.39 -13.21
CA LEU A 375 6.10 11.08 -12.31
C LEU A 375 7.32 11.86 -12.78
N GLU A 376 7.88 12.69 -11.90
CA GLU A 376 8.93 13.66 -12.24
C GLU A 376 8.56 14.46 -13.50
N GLY A 377 7.29 14.90 -13.60
CA GLY A 377 6.75 15.69 -14.71
C GLY A 377 6.61 14.97 -16.05
N GLU A 378 7.01 13.70 -16.17
CA GLU A 378 6.75 12.86 -17.35
C GLU A 378 5.34 12.27 -17.25
N LYS A 379 4.54 12.34 -18.32
CA LYS A 379 3.21 11.69 -18.35
C LYS A 379 3.40 10.18 -18.53
N ILE A 380 3.01 9.40 -17.52
CA ILE A 380 3.21 7.95 -17.48
C ILE A 380 1.92 7.15 -17.69
N PHE A 381 0.77 7.82 -17.65
CA PHE A 381 -0.55 7.34 -18.06
C PHE A 381 -1.37 8.53 -18.59
#